data_AF-A0A9E4FKW9-F1
#
_entry.id   AF-A0A9E4FKW9-F1
#
_cell.length_a   1.000
_cell.length_b   1.000
_cell.length_c   1.000
_cell.angle_alpha   90.00
_cell.angle_beta   90.00
_cell.angle_gamma   90.00
#
_symmetry.space_group_name_H-M   'P 1'
#
loop_
_entity.id
_entity.type
_entity.pdbx_description
1 polymer ?
#
loop_
_entity_poly.entity_id
_entity_poly.type
_entity_poly.pdbx_seq_one_letter_code
_entity_poly.pdbx_strand_id
1 'polypeptide(L)'
;MSSSVEAVLWDETIQAWLDDYPSLERHELERRLAARERVAALFELLLHAILKRHGAQVVVHPTSVSKTANRPDFLAVFPDGREVVVEAVVVNELSMEEASTSNEWTKLLNHVNRIKSDFWIEVDIHPGPLPSPPPSRKVKAFLESELAKLDVTIERARMESRKGWTGISRQFDTGETILTFWFFPKMPIHRGTTENNLGFGGDKWDGPVKGIEEAVGAKRSSYGELDHPYV
;
A
#
# COMPACT_ATOMS: atom_id res chain seq x y z
N MET A 1 -11.11 23.24 13.05
CA MET A 1 -10.30 23.28 14.27
C MET A 1 -9.68 21.93 14.67
N SER A 2 -10.23 20.77 14.27
CA SER A 2 -9.61 19.44 14.53
C SER A 2 -8.29 19.20 13.79
N SER A 3 -8.23 19.60 12.51
CA SER A 3 -7.09 19.35 11.61
C SER A 3 -5.77 20.01 12.06
N SER A 4 -5.81 21.08 12.85
CA SER A 4 -4.59 21.75 13.35
C SER A 4 -4.01 21.07 14.59
N VAL A 5 -4.82 20.39 15.39
CA VAL A 5 -4.35 19.68 16.59
C VAL A 5 -3.74 18.34 16.20
N GLU A 6 -4.39 17.62 15.27
CA GLU A 6 -3.88 16.36 14.73
C GLU A 6 -2.52 16.54 14.02
N ALA A 7 -2.35 17.63 13.26
CA ALA A 7 -1.07 17.94 12.61
C ALA A 7 0.05 18.22 13.62
N VAL A 8 -0.24 18.93 14.71
CA VAL A 8 0.74 19.23 15.76
C VAL A 8 1.14 17.95 16.51
N LEU A 9 0.17 17.10 16.87
CA LEU A 9 0.45 15.83 17.54
C LEU A 9 1.29 14.87 16.67
N TRP A 10 1.04 14.91 15.36
CA TRP A 10 1.80 14.15 14.38
C TRP A 10 3.26 14.61 14.32
N ASP A 11 3.50 15.92 14.24
CA ASP A 11 4.85 16.49 14.19
C ASP A 11 5.61 16.25 15.50
N GLU A 12 4.95 16.39 16.66
CA GLU A 12 5.55 16.06 17.96
C GLU A 12 5.95 14.58 18.07
N THR A 13 5.11 13.68 17.55
CA THR A 13 5.38 12.23 17.55
C THR A 13 6.58 11.90 16.68
N ILE A 14 6.63 12.43 15.45
CA ILE A 14 7.78 12.23 14.55
C ILE A 14 9.05 12.78 15.18
N GLN A 15 8.98 13.97 15.79
CA GLN A 15 10.14 14.59 16.42
C GLN A 15 10.69 13.74 17.55
N ALA A 16 9.82 13.20 18.41
CA ALA A 16 10.23 12.29 19.48
C ALA A 16 10.93 11.03 18.95
N TRP A 17 10.44 10.45 17.84
CA TRP A 17 11.10 9.29 17.22
C TRP A 17 12.45 9.64 16.61
N LEU A 18 12.60 10.84 16.02
CA LEU A 18 13.86 11.33 15.49
C LEU A 18 14.90 11.61 16.59
N ASP A 19 14.44 12.03 17.77
CA ASP A 19 15.31 12.27 18.92
C ASP A 19 15.94 10.98 19.47
N ASP A 20 15.24 9.85 19.31
CA ASP A 20 15.76 8.52 19.65
C ASP A 20 16.59 7.88 18.52
N TYR A 21 16.61 8.45 17.32
CA TYR A 21 17.36 7.93 16.17
C TYR A 21 18.85 8.29 16.27
N PRO A 22 19.79 7.41 15.87
CA PRO A 22 21.23 7.70 15.95
C PRO A 22 21.63 8.99 15.23
N SER A 23 22.35 9.87 15.92
CA SER A 23 22.68 11.21 15.42
C SER A 23 23.46 11.23 14.10
N LEU A 24 24.28 10.20 13.84
CA LEU A 24 25.06 10.08 12.60
C LEU A 24 24.18 9.81 11.38
N GLU A 25 23.06 9.10 11.56
CA GLU A 25 22.16 8.69 10.48
C GLU A 25 20.90 9.59 10.39
N ARG A 26 20.59 10.31 11.47
CA ARG A 26 19.42 11.18 11.60
C ARG A 26 19.32 12.23 10.50
N HIS A 27 20.44 12.88 10.13
CA HIS A 27 20.42 13.94 9.11
C HIS A 27 20.03 13.42 7.72
N GLU A 28 20.44 12.21 7.37
CA GLU A 28 20.06 11.57 6.11
C GLU A 28 18.57 11.21 6.11
N LEU A 29 18.07 10.68 7.24
CA LEU A 29 16.67 10.36 7.41
C LEU A 29 15.76 11.61 7.34
N GLU A 30 16.13 12.70 8.02
CA GLU A 30 15.43 13.98 7.96
C GLU A 30 15.36 14.52 6.52
N ARG A 31 16.46 14.40 5.76
CA ARG A 31 16.48 14.78 4.34
C ARG A 31 15.49 13.96 3.52
N ARG A 32 15.45 12.63 3.73
CA ARG A 32 14.54 11.73 3.01
C ARG A 32 13.07 11.97 3.39
N LEU A 33 12.78 12.32 4.65
CA LEU A 33 11.45 12.71 5.13
C LEU A 33 10.92 14.00 4.47
N ALA A 34 11.82 14.91 4.08
CA ALA A 34 11.49 16.14 3.36
C ALA A 34 11.44 15.95 1.82
N ALA A 35 11.80 14.77 1.31
CA ALA A 35 11.94 14.49 -0.11
C ALA A 35 10.81 13.59 -0.66
N ARG A 36 10.95 13.16 -1.91
CA ARG A 36 10.00 12.21 -2.56
C ARG A 36 9.99 10.83 -1.90
N GLU A 37 11.01 10.50 -1.12
CA GLU A 37 11.16 9.24 -0.38
C GLU A 37 10.48 9.24 1.00
N ARG A 38 9.67 10.27 1.30
CA ARG A 38 9.04 10.48 2.61
C ARG A 38 8.34 9.24 3.17
N VAL A 39 7.65 8.47 2.33
CA VAL A 39 6.92 7.25 2.78
C VAL A 39 7.90 6.17 3.26
N ALA A 40 8.96 5.92 2.52
CA ALA A 40 9.99 4.93 2.89
C ALA A 40 10.75 5.37 4.15
N ALA A 41 11.16 6.64 4.22
CA ALA A 41 11.84 7.18 5.39
C ALA A 41 10.95 7.17 6.64
N LEU A 42 9.65 7.47 6.49
CA LEU A 42 8.70 7.39 7.59
C LEU A 42 8.49 5.94 8.07
N PHE A 43 8.44 4.98 7.14
CA PHE A 43 8.30 3.57 7.49
C PHE A 43 9.54 3.05 8.23
N GLU A 44 10.73 3.40 7.77
CA GLU A 44 12.00 3.13 8.47
C GLU A 44 12.01 3.71 9.89
N LEU A 45 11.63 4.98 10.05
CA LEU A 45 11.53 5.64 11.36
C LEU A 45 10.51 4.96 12.29
N LEU A 46 9.35 4.58 11.75
CA LEU A 46 8.30 3.88 12.49
C LEU A 46 8.79 2.52 12.99
N LEU A 47 9.48 1.74 12.14
CA LEU A 47 10.03 0.44 12.53
C LEU A 47 11.08 0.59 13.65
N HIS A 48 11.98 1.56 13.53
CA HIS A 48 12.93 1.89 14.59
C HIS A 48 12.22 2.20 15.92
N ALA A 49 11.20 3.07 15.89
CA ALA A 49 10.43 3.43 17.08
C ALA A 49 9.70 2.23 17.70
N ILE A 50 9.12 1.34 16.89
CA ILE A 50 8.48 0.10 17.35
C ILE A 50 9.50 -0.81 18.05
N LEU A 51 10.65 -1.06 17.43
CA LEU A 51 11.71 -1.91 17.99
C LEU A 51 12.21 -1.37 19.34
N LYS A 52 12.48 -0.06 19.41
CA LYS A 52 12.88 0.64 20.63
C LYS A 52 11.82 0.53 21.73
N ARG A 53 10.54 0.69 21.40
CA ARG A 53 9.42 0.54 22.35
C ARG A 53 9.29 -0.88 22.90
N HIS A 54 9.71 -1.89 22.13
CA HIS A 54 9.83 -3.27 22.59
C HIS A 54 11.12 -3.56 23.38
N GLY A 55 11.90 -2.54 23.71
CA GLY A 55 13.12 -2.65 24.50
C GLY A 55 14.32 -3.19 23.73
N ALA A 56 14.24 -3.25 22.39
CA ALA A 56 15.38 -3.67 21.58
C ALA A 56 16.47 -2.60 21.57
N GLN A 57 17.72 -3.04 21.62
CA GLN A 57 18.85 -2.23 21.18
C GLN A 57 18.92 -2.32 19.66
N VAL A 58 18.83 -1.18 18.97
CA VAL A 58 18.80 -1.12 17.51
C VAL A 58 20.10 -0.52 17.01
N VAL A 59 20.80 -1.24 16.13
CA VAL A 59 21.93 -0.74 15.36
C VAL A 59 21.44 -0.41 13.96
N VAL A 60 21.54 0.86 13.57
CA VAL A 60 21.16 1.35 12.25
C VAL A 60 22.31 1.13 11.27
N HIS A 61 22.00 0.64 10.06
CA HIS A 61 22.95 0.31 9.00
C HIS A 61 24.18 -0.50 9.47
N PRO A 62 23.97 -1.66 10.13
CA PRO A 62 25.06 -2.46 10.69
C PRO A 62 25.99 -3.00 9.61
N THR A 63 27.30 -2.89 9.82
CA THR A 63 28.32 -3.49 8.95
C THR A 63 28.64 -4.93 9.32
N SER A 64 28.39 -5.34 10.57
CA SER A 64 28.81 -6.63 11.12
C SER A 64 28.02 -7.82 10.60
N VAL A 65 26.81 -7.61 10.09
CA VAL A 65 25.89 -8.67 9.65
C VAL A 65 25.89 -8.89 8.15
N SER A 66 26.50 -7.99 7.37
CA SER A 66 26.58 -8.11 5.91
C SER A 66 27.96 -8.57 5.47
N LYS A 67 27.99 -9.52 4.53
CA LYS A 67 29.21 -9.96 3.86
C LYS A 67 29.50 -9.15 2.58
N THR A 68 28.66 -8.17 2.27
CA THR A 68 28.79 -7.30 1.09
C THR A 68 28.89 -5.82 1.51
N ALA A 69 29.03 -4.92 0.52
CA ALA A 69 29.00 -3.48 0.77
C ALA A 69 27.59 -2.96 1.13
N ASN A 70 26.54 -3.74 0.83
CA ASN A 70 25.17 -3.38 1.16
C ASN A 70 24.92 -3.62 2.65
N ARG A 71 24.17 -2.74 3.29
CA ARG A 71 23.86 -2.84 4.72
C ARG A 71 22.35 -2.92 4.88
N PRO A 72 21.84 -3.81 5.74
CA PRO A 72 20.43 -3.80 6.07
C PRO A 72 20.08 -2.52 6.84
N ASP A 73 18.79 -2.21 6.98
CA ASP A 73 18.39 -1.01 7.72
C ASP A 73 18.68 -1.13 9.21
N PHE A 74 18.35 -2.28 9.82
CA PHE A 74 18.55 -2.49 11.25
C PHE A 74 19.07 -3.87 11.62
N LEU A 75 19.83 -3.92 12.71
CA LEU A 75 19.99 -5.11 13.57
C LEU A 75 19.34 -4.79 14.93
N ALA A 76 18.33 -5.56 15.31
CA ALA A 76 17.65 -5.42 16.60
C ALA A 76 18.06 -6.56 17.53
N VAL A 77 18.53 -6.20 18.72
CA VAL A 77 18.89 -7.12 19.81
C VAL A 77 17.90 -6.95 20.95
N PHE A 78 17.10 -7.98 21.23
CA PHE A 78 16.07 -7.97 22.26
C PHE A 78 16.64 -8.28 23.66
N PRO A 79 15.94 -7.91 24.75
CA PRO A 79 16.40 -8.14 26.12
C PRO A 79 16.65 -9.62 26.48
N ASP A 80 16.02 -10.55 25.76
CA ASP A 80 16.22 -11.99 25.93
C ASP A 80 17.38 -12.56 25.09
N GLY A 81 18.15 -11.70 24.42
CA GLY A 81 19.30 -12.05 23.61
C GLY A 81 18.96 -12.50 22.19
N ARG A 82 17.69 -12.47 21.77
CA ARG A 82 17.33 -12.74 20.37
C ARG A 82 17.74 -11.58 19.48
N GLU A 83 18.24 -11.91 18.30
CA GLU A 83 18.67 -10.93 17.30
C GLU A 83 17.89 -11.13 16.00
N VAL A 84 17.55 -10.02 15.33
CA VAL A 84 16.88 -10.02 14.03
C VAL A 84 17.41 -8.90 13.16
N VAL A 85 17.67 -9.21 11.89
CA VAL A 85 17.95 -8.22 10.85
C VAL A 85 16.61 -7.77 10.27
N VAL A 86 16.40 -6.45 10.21
CA VAL A 86 15.15 -5.84 9.74
C VAL A 86 15.43 -4.92 8.57
N GLU A 87 14.67 -5.07 7.50
CA GLU A 87 14.70 -4.20 6.32
C GLU A 87 13.38 -3.42 6.15
N ALA A 88 13.47 -2.10 6.01
CA ALA A 88 12.36 -1.22 5.76
C ALA A 88 12.05 -1.15 4.25
N VAL A 89 11.39 -2.18 3.73
CA VAL A 89 10.96 -2.20 2.32
C VAL A 89 9.56 -1.61 2.15
N VAL A 90 9.46 -0.53 1.39
CA VAL A 90 8.18 -0.10 0.82
C VAL A 90 8.01 -0.75 -0.55
N VAL A 91 7.11 -1.72 -0.63
CA VAL A 91 6.69 -2.29 -1.90
C VAL A 91 5.65 -1.36 -2.52
N ASN A 92 6.10 -0.57 -3.50
CA ASN A 92 5.18 0.06 -4.43
C ASN A 92 4.97 -0.95 -5.57
N GLU A 93 3.73 -1.34 -5.85
CA GLU A 93 3.33 -2.31 -6.89
C GLU A 93 3.61 -1.82 -8.34
N LEU A 94 4.58 -0.94 -8.53
CA LEU A 94 4.99 -0.42 -9.82
C LEU A 94 6.50 -0.60 -9.95
N SER A 95 6.91 -1.78 -10.40
CA SER A 95 8.28 -1.96 -10.91
C SER A 95 8.53 -1.00 -12.08
N MET A 96 9.78 -0.59 -12.28
CA MET A 96 10.14 0.44 -13.27
C MET A 96 9.86 0.04 -14.73
N GLU A 97 9.67 -1.25 -15.04
CA GLU A 97 9.18 -1.71 -16.35
C GLU A 97 7.65 -1.61 -16.46
N GLU A 98 6.93 -1.79 -15.35
CA GLU A 98 5.49 -1.50 -15.25
C GLU A 98 5.20 0.00 -15.31
N ALA A 99 6.16 0.91 -15.13
CA ALA A 99 5.93 2.36 -15.21
C ALA A 99 5.42 2.84 -16.58
N SER A 100 5.72 2.11 -17.66
CA SER A 100 5.21 2.42 -19.01
C SER A 100 3.76 1.94 -19.20
N THR A 101 3.46 0.71 -18.77
CA THR A 101 2.11 0.11 -18.68
C THR A 101 1.23 0.86 -17.67
N SER A 102 1.85 1.39 -16.61
CA SER A 102 1.26 2.14 -15.51
C SER A 102 0.65 3.44 -15.98
N ASN A 103 1.19 4.11 -16.99
CA ASN A 103 0.54 5.33 -17.49
C ASN A 103 -0.86 5.05 -18.06
N GLU A 104 -1.05 3.94 -18.75
CA GLU A 104 -2.34 3.59 -19.34
C GLU A 104 -3.30 3.01 -18.30
N TRP A 105 -2.80 2.18 -17.37
CA TRP A 105 -3.58 1.69 -16.23
C TRP A 105 -3.96 2.82 -15.28
N THR A 106 -3.04 3.73 -14.98
CA THR A 106 -3.30 4.94 -14.20
C THR A 106 -4.33 5.83 -14.90
N LYS A 107 -4.27 5.98 -16.23
CA LYS A 107 -5.31 6.69 -16.99
C LYS A 107 -6.66 5.98 -16.87
N LEU A 108 -6.70 4.65 -16.98
CA LEU A 108 -7.93 3.87 -16.81
C LEU A 108 -8.51 4.05 -15.39
N LEU A 109 -7.71 3.84 -14.35
CA LEU A 109 -8.11 3.98 -12.96
C LEU A 109 -8.55 5.42 -12.64
N ASN A 110 -7.85 6.43 -13.17
CA ASN A 110 -8.28 7.83 -13.05
C ASN A 110 -9.62 8.09 -13.74
N HIS A 111 -9.88 7.46 -14.89
CA HIS A 111 -11.17 7.57 -15.55
C HIS A 111 -12.28 6.90 -14.74
N VAL A 112 -12.02 5.71 -14.16
CA VAL A 112 -12.94 5.02 -13.25
C VAL A 112 -13.23 5.87 -12.01
N ASN A 113 -12.18 6.45 -11.41
CA ASN A 113 -12.29 7.27 -10.21
C ASN A 113 -13.18 8.52 -10.41
N ARG A 114 -13.29 9.00 -11.65
CA ARG A 114 -14.09 10.19 -12.03
C ARG A 114 -15.55 9.87 -12.39
N ILE A 115 -15.98 8.61 -12.35
CA ILE A 115 -17.37 8.23 -12.62
C ILE A 115 -18.24 8.69 -11.47
N LYS A 116 -19.28 9.49 -11.73
CA LYS A 116 -20.25 9.88 -10.69
C LYS A 116 -20.99 8.64 -10.19
N SER A 117 -20.85 8.30 -8.91
CA SER A 117 -21.39 7.05 -8.37
C SER A 117 -21.82 7.18 -6.91
N ASP A 118 -22.90 6.48 -6.58
CA ASP A 118 -23.37 6.24 -5.21
C ASP A 118 -22.69 5.03 -4.56
N PHE A 119 -21.74 4.41 -5.26
CA PHE A 119 -20.98 3.23 -4.84
C PHE A 119 -19.47 3.54 -4.87
N TRP A 120 -18.73 3.02 -3.89
CA TRP A 120 -17.30 2.78 -4.06
C TRP A 120 -17.11 1.63 -5.05
N ILE A 121 -16.05 1.71 -5.83
CA ILE A 121 -15.68 0.78 -6.88
C ILE A 121 -14.31 0.22 -6.50
N GLU A 122 -14.20 -1.09 -6.43
CA GLU A 122 -12.92 -1.80 -6.34
C GLU A 122 -12.72 -2.57 -7.65
N VAL A 123 -11.46 -2.77 -8.04
CA VAL A 123 -11.10 -3.43 -9.30
C VAL A 123 -10.08 -4.51 -9.03
N ASP A 124 -10.48 -5.77 -9.21
CA ASP A 124 -9.54 -6.89 -9.27
C ASP A 124 -9.16 -7.13 -10.73
N ILE A 125 -7.87 -7.30 -10.96
CA ILE A 125 -7.32 -7.67 -12.26
C ILE A 125 -6.88 -9.13 -12.16
N HIS A 126 -7.63 -10.04 -12.81
CA HIS A 126 -7.24 -11.44 -12.80
C HIS A 126 -6.11 -11.70 -13.81
N PRO A 127 -5.11 -12.53 -13.46
CA PRO A 127 -3.95 -12.77 -14.31
C PRO A 127 -4.35 -13.51 -15.60
N GLY A 128 -4.44 -12.75 -16.68
CA GLY A 128 -4.30 -13.21 -18.06
C GLY A 128 -2.98 -12.67 -18.65
N PRO A 129 -2.57 -13.09 -19.86
CA PRO A 129 -1.36 -12.58 -20.49
C PRO A 129 -1.51 -11.08 -20.76
N LEU A 130 -0.83 -10.23 -20.00
CA LEU A 130 -0.95 -8.77 -20.10
C LEU A 130 0.20 -8.15 -20.89
N PRO A 131 -0.13 -7.31 -21.89
CA PRO A 131 0.72 -6.17 -22.22
C PRO A 131 0.02 -4.79 -22.20
N SER A 132 -1.32 -4.64 -22.14
CA SER A 132 -1.99 -3.31 -22.14
C SER A 132 -3.43 -3.30 -21.57
N PRO A 133 -3.91 -2.19 -20.95
CA PRO A 133 -5.28 -2.08 -20.42
C PRO A 133 -6.36 -2.02 -21.52
N PRO A 134 -7.60 -2.43 -21.22
CA PRO A 134 -8.72 -2.21 -22.13
C PRO A 134 -8.99 -0.71 -22.36
N PRO A 135 -9.59 -0.34 -23.50
CA PRO A 135 -9.93 1.05 -23.79
C PRO A 135 -10.80 1.67 -22.69
N SER A 136 -10.33 2.75 -22.06
CA SER A 136 -11.03 3.35 -20.91
C SER A 136 -12.48 3.75 -21.21
N ARG A 137 -12.78 4.11 -22.47
CA ARG A 137 -14.15 4.41 -22.91
C ARG A 137 -15.08 3.21 -22.78
N LYS A 138 -14.60 2.00 -23.09
CA LYS A 138 -15.39 0.77 -22.98
C LYS A 138 -15.63 0.40 -21.52
N VAL A 139 -14.59 0.48 -20.70
CA VAL A 139 -14.70 0.23 -19.25
C VAL A 139 -15.66 1.23 -18.59
N LYS A 140 -15.54 2.52 -18.93
CA LYS A 140 -16.45 3.54 -18.43
C LYS A 140 -17.91 3.25 -18.82
N ALA A 141 -18.17 2.97 -20.10
CA ALA A 141 -19.53 2.67 -20.56
C ALA A 141 -20.12 1.42 -19.89
N PHE A 142 -19.27 0.41 -19.66
CA PHE A 142 -19.65 -0.78 -18.90
C PHE A 142 -20.03 -0.42 -17.45
N LEU A 143 -19.18 0.33 -16.74
CA LEU A 143 -19.43 0.73 -15.37
C LEU A 143 -20.67 1.61 -15.23
N GLU A 144 -20.86 2.59 -16.12
CA GLU A 144 -22.06 3.43 -16.13
C GLU A 144 -23.33 2.59 -16.35
N SER A 145 -23.28 1.61 -17.26
CA SER A 145 -24.38 0.66 -17.51
C SER A 145 -24.68 -0.22 -16.31
N GLU A 146 -23.65 -0.75 -15.63
CA GLU A 146 -23.82 -1.60 -14.45
C GLU A 146 -24.30 -0.81 -13.24
N LEU A 147 -23.72 0.37 -12.97
CA LEU A 147 -24.12 1.24 -11.87
C LEU A 147 -25.58 1.73 -12.02
N ALA A 148 -26.03 1.99 -13.25
CA ALA A 148 -27.41 2.39 -13.53
C ALA A 148 -28.44 1.28 -13.18
N LYS A 149 -28.01 0.03 -13.04
CA LYS A 149 -28.87 -1.10 -12.64
C LYS A 149 -28.96 -1.28 -11.12
N LEU A 150 -28.13 -0.57 -10.36
CA LEU A 150 -28.03 -0.74 -8.91
C LEU A 150 -28.83 0.34 -8.17
N ASP A 151 -29.53 -0.07 -7.11
CA ASP A 151 -30.17 0.84 -6.16
C ASP A 151 -29.40 0.83 -4.84
N VAL A 152 -28.79 1.96 -4.48
CA VAL A 152 -27.95 2.09 -3.29
C VAL A 152 -28.66 1.74 -1.98
N THR A 153 -29.98 1.92 -1.91
CA THR A 153 -30.79 1.61 -0.72
C THR A 153 -31.01 0.10 -0.62
N ILE A 154 -31.38 -0.53 -1.73
CA ILE A 154 -31.57 -1.99 -1.81
C ILE A 154 -30.26 -2.71 -1.52
N GLU A 155 -29.17 -2.28 -2.16
CA GLU A 155 -27.88 -2.95 -2.01
C GLU A 155 -27.26 -2.76 -0.63
N ARG A 156 -27.50 -1.62 0.03
CA ARG A 156 -27.14 -1.41 1.43
C ARG A 156 -27.87 -2.39 2.35
N ALA A 157 -29.19 -2.51 2.21
CA ALA A 157 -29.98 -3.43 3.02
C ALA A 157 -29.57 -4.90 2.81
N ARG A 158 -29.19 -5.26 1.58
CA ARG A 158 -28.63 -6.59 1.26
C ARG A 158 -27.28 -6.82 1.93
N MET A 159 -26.38 -5.84 1.90
CA MET A 159 -25.07 -5.93 2.55
C MET A 159 -25.22 -6.10 4.08
N GLU A 160 -26.08 -5.28 4.71
CA GLU A 160 -26.35 -5.32 6.15
C GLU A 160 -26.99 -6.65 6.59
N SER A 161 -27.90 -7.20 5.79
CA SER A 161 -28.58 -8.47 6.14
C SER A 161 -27.68 -9.72 6.03
N ARG A 162 -26.61 -9.67 5.23
CA ARG A 162 -25.67 -10.79 5.05
C ARG A 162 -24.62 -10.91 6.15
N LYS A 163 -24.58 -10.00 7.13
CA LYS A 163 -23.53 -9.95 8.17
C LYS A 163 -22.11 -10.05 7.59
N GLY A 164 -21.86 -9.43 6.44
CA GLY A 164 -20.57 -9.49 5.77
C GLY A 164 -20.35 -8.33 4.81
N TRP A 165 -19.09 -7.91 4.67
CA TRP A 165 -18.65 -6.84 3.78
C TRP A 165 -18.45 -7.37 2.34
N THR A 166 -19.47 -7.98 1.75
CA THR A 166 -19.37 -8.50 0.37
C THR A 166 -20.04 -7.53 -0.59
N GLY A 167 -19.21 -6.84 -1.39
CA GLY A 167 -19.67 -5.97 -2.47
C GLY A 167 -20.35 -6.77 -3.58
N ILE A 168 -20.96 -6.05 -4.52
CA ILE A 168 -21.59 -6.66 -5.69
C ILE A 168 -20.56 -6.66 -6.81
N SER A 169 -20.22 -7.83 -7.34
CA SER A 169 -19.25 -7.93 -8.42
C SER A 169 -19.88 -7.93 -9.82
N ARG A 170 -19.15 -7.38 -10.80
CA ARG A 170 -19.42 -7.48 -12.23
C ARG A 170 -18.12 -7.68 -12.99
N GLN A 171 -18.14 -8.58 -13.96
CA GLN A 171 -16.97 -8.89 -14.77
C GLN A 171 -17.03 -8.18 -16.12
N PHE A 172 -15.89 -7.62 -16.51
CA PHE A 172 -15.65 -7.07 -17.84
C PHE A 172 -14.57 -7.93 -18.50
N ASP A 173 -15.00 -8.73 -19.47
CA ASP A 173 -14.15 -9.66 -20.21
C ASP A 173 -13.84 -9.08 -21.60
N THR A 174 -12.55 -8.98 -21.92
CA THR A 174 -12.05 -8.53 -23.23
C THR A 174 -11.64 -9.69 -24.14
N GLY A 175 -11.70 -10.93 -23.65
CA GLY A 175 -11.09 -12.13 -24.25
C GLY A 175 -9.64 -12.36 -23.84
N GLU A 176 -8.91 -11.29 -23.46
CA GLU A 176 -7.48 -11.32 -23.08
C GLU A 176 -7.27 -10.98 -21.60
N THR A 177 -8.21 -10.24 -21.00
CA THR A 177 -8.15 -9.78 -19.61
C THR A 177 -9.56 -9.79 -19.03
N ILE A 178 -9.66 -10.25 -17.78
CA ILE A 178 -10.89 -10.21 -17.00
C ILE A 178 -10.68 -9.20 -15.88
N LEU A 179 -11.44 -8.11 -15.91
CA LEU A 179 -11.55 -7.17 -14.81
C LEU A 179 -12.79 -7.51 -13.99
N THR A 180 -12.64 -7.68 -12.69
CA THR A 180 -13.77 -7.82 -11.76
C THR A 180 -13.94 -6.51 -10.99
N PHE A 181 -15.09 -5.88 -11.16
CA PHE A 181 -15.45 -4.66 -10.45
C PHE A 181 -16.37 -4.97 -9.28
N TRP A 182 -16.03 -4.52 -8.08
CA TRP A 182 -16.86 -4.65 -6.89
C TRP A 182 -17.49 -3.31 -6.52
N PHE A 183 -18.78 -3.31 -6.23
CA PHE A 183 -19.55 -2.11 -5.87
C PHE A 183 -19.98 -2.16 -4.40
N PHE A 184 -19.64 -1.12 -3.64
CA PHE A 184 -19.98 -0.97 -2.23
C PHE A 184 -20.83 0.30 -1.99
N PRO A 185 -22.05 0.20 -1.44
CA PRO A 185 -22.92 1.35 -1.23
C PRO A 185 -22.28 2.44 -0.37
N LYS A 186 -22.15 3.67 -0.90
CA LYS A 186 -21.64 4.82 -0.13
C LYS A 186 -22.66 5.33 0.88
N MET A 187 -22.14 5.83 2.00
CA MET A 187 -22.94 6.58 2.98
C MET A 187 -23.60 7.79 2.30
N PRO A 188 -24.81 8.21 2.71
CA PRO A 188 -25.54 9.30 2.07
C PRO A 188 -24.73 10.57 1.80
N ILE A 189 -23.82 10.92 2.72
CA ILE A 189 -22.94 12.11 2.61
C ILE A 189 -21.91 12.03 1.47
N HIS A 190 -21.59 10.83 0.98
CA HIS A 190 -20.59 10.61 -0.09
C HIS A 190 -21.23 10.25 -1.45
N ARG A 191 -22.57 10.27 -1.56
CA ARG A 191 -23.31 9.91 -2.77
C ARG A 191 -23.24 11.00 -3.84
N GLY A 192 -23.32 10.60 -5.11
CA GLY A 192 -23.35 11.49 -6.26
C GLY A 192 -22.09 12.34 -6.45
N THR A 193 -20.99 12.02 -5.76
CA THR A 193 -19.72 12.73 -5.92
C THR A 193 -18.85 12.06 -6.99
N THR A 194 -18.01 12.85 -7.63
CA THR A 194 -16.97 12.37 -8.56
C THR A 194 -15.63 12.17 -7.87
N GLU A 195 -15.56 12.36 -6.57
CA GLU A 195 -14.33 12.30 -5.79
C GLU A 195 -14.13 10.90 -5.19
N ASN A 196 -12.97 10.32 -5.50
CA ASN A 196 -12.40 9.12 -4.86
C ASN A 196 -13.26 7.86 -4.92
N ASN A 197 -14.00 7.62 -6.01
CA ASN A 197 -14.83 6.42 -6.16
C ASN A 197 -14.08 5.10 -6.00
N LEU A 198 -12.76 5.05 -6.16
CA LEU A 198 -11.98 3.84 -5.89
C LEU A 198 -11.84 3.61 -4.37
N GLY A 199 -12.40 2.51 -3.86
CA GLY A 199 -12.33 2.12 -2.45
C GLY A 199 -11.09 1.27 -2.12
N PHE A 200 -10.67 1.27 -0.85
CA PHE A 200 -9.68 0.31 -0.32
C PHE A 200 -10.22 -1.12 -0.43
N GLY A 201 -9.40 -2.02 -0.96
CA GLY A 201 -9.77 -3.37 -1.37
C GLY A 201 -10.29 -4.28 -0.26
N GLY A 202 -11.23 -5.15 -0.62
CA GLY A 202 -11.83 -6.19 0.20
C GLY A 202 -11.02 -7.49 0.24
N ASP A 203 -11.52 -8.43 1.06
CA ASP A 203 -10.84 -9.62 1.62
C ASP A 203 -10.38 -10.72 0.62
N LYS A 204 -10.16 -10.40 -0.65
CA LYS A 204 -9.44 -11.25 -1.62
C LYS A 204 -8.38 -10.50 -2.43
N TRP A 205 -7.78 -9.48 -1.81
CA TRP A 205 -6.44 -9.06 -2.18
C TRP A 205 -5.47 -10.20 -1.81
N ASP A 206 -4.73 -10.76 -2.78
CA ASP A 206 -3.53 -11.59 -2.50
C ASP A 206 -2.37 -10.78 -1.86
N GLY A 207 -2.71 -9.65 -1.22
CA GLY A 207 -1.85 -8.59 -0.73
C GLY A 207 -0.77 -8.12 -1.71
N PRO A 208 0.08 -7.19 -1.27
CA PRO A 208 1.44 -7.08 -1.75
C PRO A 208 2.27 -8.35 -1.42
N VAL A 209 1.68 -9.51 -1.09
CA VAL A 209 2.41 -10.69 -0.56
C VAL A 209 3.47 -11.13 -1.55
N LYS A 210 3.14 -11.22 -2.84
CA LYS A 210 4.12 -11.58 -3.86
C LYS A 210 5.21 -10.51 -4.02
N GLY A 211 4.85 -9.23 -4.00
CA GLY A 211 5.82 -8.14 -4.06
C GLY A 211 6.72 -8.06 -2.82
N ILE A 212 6.19 -8.40 -1.65
CA ILE A 212 6.92 -8.54 -0.39
C ILE A 212 7.85 -9.75 -0.47
N GLU A 213 7.38 -10.92 -0.91
CA GLU A 213 8.20 -12.12 -1.08
C GLU A 213 9.35 -11.90 -2.07
N GLU A 214 9.08 -11.26 -3.21
CA GLU A 214 10.08 -10.90 -4.22
C GLU A 214 11.08 -9.88 -3.66
N ALA A 215 10.62 -8.84 -2.97
CA ALA A 215 11.50 -7.82 -2.40
C ALA A 215 12.35 -8.37 -1.24
N VAL A 216 11.78 -9.20 -0.37
CA VAL A 216 12.46 -9.94 0.70
C VAL A 216 13.51 -10.87 0.08
N GLY A 217 13.17 -11.62 -0.96
CA GLY A 217 14.09 -12.51 -1.67
C GLY A 217 15.26 -11.76 -2.31
N ALA A 218 14.99 -10.68 -3.04
CA ALA A 218 16.01 -9.86 -3.68
C ALA A 218 16.95 -9.22 -2.65
N LYS A 219 16.40 -8.62 -1.58
CA LYS A 219 17.20 -7.98 -0.53
C LYS A 219 18.03 -8.98 0.28
N ARG A 220 17.47 -10.12 0.64
CA ARG A 220 18.22 -11.19 1.31
C ARG A 220 19.44 -11.63 0.50
N SER A 221 19.28 -11.79 -0.82
CA SER A 221 20.40 -12.17 -1.69
C SER A 221 21.50 -11.11 -1.77
N SER A 222 21.18 -9.84 -1.49
CA SER A 222 22.10 -8.71 -1.58
C SER A 222 23.13 -8.61 -0.43
N TYR A 223 22.88 -9.30 0.68
CA TYR A 223 23.73 -9.29 1.89
C TYR A 223 24.65 -10.52 2.01
N GLY A 224 24.47 -11.51 1.14
CA GLY A 224 25.11 -12.83 1.25
C GLY A 224 24.38 -13.74 2.26
N GLU A 225 25.06 -14.77 2.74
CA GLU A 225 24.51 -15.68 3.75
C GLU A 225 24.47 -14.99 5.13
N LEU A 226 23.26 -14.68 5.59
CA LEU A 226 22.97 -14.11 6.90
C LEU A 226 22.87 -15.23 7.96
N ASP A 227 23.58 -15.07 9.07
CA ASP A 227 23.54 -15.99 10.22
C ASP A 227 22.41 -15.65 11.22
N HIS A 228 21.56 -14.66 10.88
CA HIS A 228 20.47 -14.15 11.72
C HIS A 228 19.11 -14.28 11.01
N PRO A 229 17.99 -14.38 11.76
CA PRO A 229 16.66 -14.19 11.20
C PRO A 229 16.55 -12.86 10.45
N TYR A 230 15.86 -12.88 9.30
CA TYR A 230 15.67 -11.73 8.40
C TYR A 230 14.18 -11.47 8.21
N VAL A 231 13.77 -10.22 8.41
CA VAL A 231 12.38 -9.73 8.24
C VAL A 231 12.37 -8.47 7.39
#